data_AF-A0A3E0HC16-F1
#
_entry.id   AF-A0A3E0HC16-F1
#
_cell.length_a   1.000
_cell.length_b   1.000
_cell.length_c   1.000
_cell.angle_alpha   90.00
_cell.angle_beta   90.00
_cell.angle_gamma   90.00
#
_symmetry.space_group_name_H-M   'P 1'
#
loop_
_entity.id
_entity.type
_entity.pdbx_description
1 polymer ?
#
loop_
_entity_poly.entity_id
_entity_poly.type
_entity_poly.pdbx_seq_one_letter_code
_entity_poly.pdbx_strand_id
1 'polypeptide(L)' 'MSKHSKGIHLFRRRRHDDLLERSFVPCAGCGRSVYVFAEQCRSCGDAVQVRAS' A
#
# COMPACT_ATOMS: atom_id res chain seq x y z
N MET A 1 42.93 24.00 11.80
CA MET A 1 41.97 24.66 10.88
C MET A 1 41.69 23.69 9.75
N SER A 2 40.49 23.08 9.68
CA SER A 2 39.44 23.42 8.69
C SER A 2 39.54 22.48 7.45
N LYS A 3 38.53 21.70 7.00
CA LYS A 3 37.07 21.78 7.10
C LYS A 3 36.47 20.37 6.95
N HIS A 4 35.62 19.95 7.90
CA HIS A 4 34.70 18.83 7.69
C HIS A 4 33.54 19.32 6.82
N SER A 5 33.55 18.96 5.54
CA SER A 5 32.45 19.20 4.61
C SER A 5 31.30 18.23 4.96
N LYS A 6 30.50 18.56 5.97
CA LYS A 6 29.26 17.83 6.29
C LYS A 6 28.25 18.14 5.19
N GLY A 7 28.23 17.29 4.15
CA GLY A 7 27.23 17.33 3.09
C GLY A 7 25.84 17.22 3.70
N ILE A 8 25.00 18.20 3.39
CA ILE A 8 23.62 18.26 3.86
C ILE A 8 22.86 17.18 3.09
N HIS A 9 22.54 16.06 3.74
CA HIS A 9 21.70 15.01 3.18
C HIS A 9 20.25 15.49 3.06
N LEU A 10 19.97 16.37 2.10
CA LEU A 10 18.64 16.94 1.79
C LEU A 10 17.63 15.90 1.27
N PHE A 11 18.07 14.67 1.01
CA PHE A 11 17.21 13.57 0.57
C PHE A 11 16.66 12.78 1.77
N ARG A 12 15.86 13.43 2.62
CA ARG A 12 14.95 12.70 3.51
C ARG A 12 13.98 11.94 2.60
N ARG A 13 14.23 10.63 2.43
CA ARG A 13 13.41 9.71 1.61
C ARG A 13 11.94 10.04 1.82
N ARG A 14 11.24 10.46 0.76
CA ARG A 14 9.78 10.50 0.79
C ARG A 14 9.33 9.11 1.24
N ARG A 15 8.48 9.04 2.27
CA ARG A 15 7.71 7.82 2.54
C ARG A 15 7.07 7.46 1.22
N HIS A 16 7.43 6.29 0.71
CA HIS A 16 6.83 5.73 -0.48
C HIS A 16 5.32 5.76 -0.22
N ASP A 17 4.60 6.44 -1.10
CA ASP A 17 3.17 6.64 -0.95
C ASP A 17 2.51 5.33 -1.36
N ASP A 18 2.53 4.36 -0.44
CA ASP A 18 2.05 3.00 -0.63
C ASP A 18 0.52 2.94 -0.60
N LEU A 19 -0.17 3.99 -1.07
CA LEU A 19 -1.63 4.04 -1.13
C LEU A 19 -2.18 2.89 -1.98
N LEU A 20 -1.47 2.55 -3.06
CA LEU A 20 -1.85 1.44 -3.93
C LEU A 20 -1.64 0.07 -3.28
N GLU A 21 -0.54 -0.14 -2.54
CA GLU A 21 -0.29 -1.43 -1.87
C GLU A 21 -1.27 -1.66 -0.70
N ARG A 22 -1.73 -0.60 -0.04
CA ARG A 22 -2.82 -0.66 0.97
C ARG A 22 -4.21 -0.83 0.38
N SER A 23 -4.34 -0.70 -0.93
CA SER A 23 -5.61 -0.89 -1.62
C SER A 23 -5.90 -2.37 -1.91
N PHE A 24 -5.05 -3.31 -1.49
CA PHE A 24 -5.32 -4.74 -1.61
C PHE A 24 -5.67 -5.35 -0.26
N VAL A 25 -6.80 -6.05 -0.23
CA VAL A 25 -7.29 -6.79 0.94
C VAL A 25 -7.45 -8.26 0.59
N PRO A 26 -7.27 -9.19 1.54
CA PRO A 26 -7.57 -10.61 1.29
C PRO A 26 -9.08 -10.81 1.17
N CYS A 27 -9.51 -11.53 0.15
CA CYS A 27 -10.91 -11.94 -0.02
C CYS A 27 -11.32 -12.90 1.12
N ALA A 28 -12.47 -12.65 1.75
CA ALA A 28 -12.98 -13.49 2.83
C ALA A 28 -13.35 -14.92 2.39
N GLY A 29 -13.69 -15.13 1.12
CA GLY A 29 -14.09 -16.44 0.60
C GLY A 29 -12.91 -17.35 0.20
N CYS A 30 -11.89 -16.80 -0.45
CA CYS A 30 -10.78 -17.59 -1.01
C CYS A 30 -9.38 -17.16 -0.55
N GLY A 31 -9.24 -16.10 0.25
CA GLY A 31 -7.96 -15.60 0.75
C GLY A 31 -7.07 -14.92 -0.29
N ARG A 32 -7.52 -14.78 -1.54
CA ARG A 32 -6.75 -14.12 -2.61
C ARG A 32 -6.73 -12.61 -2.40
N SER A 33 -5.59 -11.97 -2.69
CA SER A 33 -5.50 -10.50 -2.70
C SER A 33 -6.41 -9.92 -3.78
N VAL A 34 -7.35 -9.07 -3.37
CA VAL A 34 -8.30 -8.37 -4.22
C VAL A 34 -8.23 -6.88 -3.97
N TYR A 35 -8.57 -6.08 -4.98
CA TYR A 35 -8.61 -4.63 -4.84
C TYR A 35 -9.77 -4.23 -3.93
N VAL A 36 -9.52 -3.32 -3.00
CA VAL A 36 -10.47 -2.91 -1.96
C VAL A 36 -11.71 -2.23 -2.54
N PHE A 37 -11.63 -1.62 -3.72
CA PHE A 37 -12.80 -1.05 -4.40
C PHE A 37 -13.46 -2.01 -5.41
N ALA A 38 -13.01 -3.27 -5.50
CA ALA A 38 -13.72 -4.25 -6.33
C ALA A 38 -15.04 -4.62 -5.65
N GLU A 39 -16.14 -4.69 -6.39
CA GLU A 39 -17.42 -5.15 -5.81
C GLU A 39 -17.42 -6.67 -5.55
N GLN A 40 -16.62 -7.41 -6.33
CA GLN A 40 -16.61 -8.87 -6.36
C GLN A 40 -15.22 -9.44 -6.65
N CYS A 41 -14.89 -10.56 -6.01
CA CYS A 41 -13.64 -11.27 -6.22
C CYS A 41 -13.64 -11.95 -7.59
N ARG A 42 -12.63 -11.68 -8.42
CA ARG A 42 -12.50 -12.33 -9.74
C ARG A 42 -12.25 -13.85 -9.65
N SER A 43 -11.70 -14.34 -8.54
CA SER A 43 -11.35 -15.76 -8.39
C SER A 43 -12.52 -16.62 -7.91
N CYS A 44 -13.28 -16.18 -6.91
CA CYS A 44 -14.38 -16.97 -6.33
C CYS A 44 -15.78 -16.36 -6.55
N GLY A 45 -15.87 -15.09 -6.96
CA GLY A 45 -17.13 -14.40 -7.15
C GLY A 45 -17.73 -13.78 -5.89
N ASP A 46 -17.14 -14.00 -4.70
CA ASP A 46 -17.63 -13.42 -3.45
C ASP A 46 -17.57 -11.89 -3.44
N ALA A 47 -18.57 -11.28 -2.80
CA ALA A 47 -18.60 -9.84 -2.58
C ALA A 47 -17.42 -9.40 -1.69
N VAL A 48 -16.70 -8.36 -2.10
CA VAL A 48 -15.60 -7.81 -1.32
C VAL A 48 -16.19 -6.81 -0.32
N GLN A 49 -16.16 -7.15 0.98
CA GLN A 49 -16.60 -6.23 2.01
C GLN A 49 -15.52 -5.20 2.31
N VAL A 50 -15.76 -3.96 1.87
CA VAL A 50 -14.87 -2.83 2.17
C VAL A 50 -15.12 -2.37 3.59
N ARG A 51 -14.14 -2.60 4.47
CA ARG A 51 -14.12 -1.94 5.78
C ARG A 51 -13.56 -0.53 5.60
N ALA A 52 -14.44 0.47 5.50
CA ALA A 52 -14.05 1.85 5.69
C ALA A 52 -13.45 1.97 7.11
N SER A 53 -12.18 2.40 7.17
CA SER A 53 -11.41 2.56 8.41
C SER A 53 -11.64 3.93 9.02
#